data_AF-A0A535HC98-F1
#
_entry.id   AF-A0A535HC98-F1
#
_cell.length_a   1.000
_cell.length_b   1.000
_cell.length_c   1.000
_cell.angle_alpha   90.00
_cell.angle_beta   90.00
_cell.angle_gamma   90.00
#
_symmetry.space_group_name_H-M   'P 1'
#
loop_
_entity.id
_entity.type
_entity.pdbx_description
1 polymer ?
#
loop_
_entity_poly.entity_id
_entity_poly.type
_entity_poly.pdbx_seq_one_letter_code
_entity_poly.pdbx_strand_id
1 'polypeptide(L)' 'MKATGLGIEAIRQAQPVVAQAANRTPLVRLNVWDAPAEIYLKLENLQPIGSFKIRGA' A
#
# COMPACT_ATOMS: atom_id res chain seq x y z
N MET A 1 22.22 13.01 -9.88
CA MET A 1 20.94 13.27 -10.57
C MET A 1 19.81 12.77 -9.66
N LYS A 2 19.00 13.64 -9.07
CA LYS A 2 17.76 13.19 -8.39
C LYS A 2 16.77 12.82 -9.49
N ALA A 3 16.31 11.58 -9.54
CA ALA A 3 15.24 11.17 -10.44
C ALA A 3 13.95 11.89 -10.03
N THR A 4 13.75 13.10 -10.51
CA THR A 4 12.50 13.84 -10.38
C THR A 4 11.55 13.33 -11.46
N GLY A 5 10.81 12.28 -11.16
CA GLY A 5 9.73 11.83 -12.04
C GLY A 5 9.45 10.34 -11.94
N LEU A 6 8.94 9.86 -10.80
CA LEU A 6 8.25 8.57 -10.80
C LEU A 6 6.84 8.81 -11.34
N GLY A 7 6.65 8.58 -12.64
CA GLY A 7 5.36 8.69 -13.31
C GLY A 7 4.41 7.57 -12.90
N ILE A 8 3.12 7.75 -13.13
CA ILE A 8 2.10 6.72 -12.85
C ILE A 8 2.35 5.44 -13.66
N GLU A 9 2.96 5.57 -14.84
CA GLU A 9 3.37 4.48 -15.71
C GLU A 9 4.38 3.55 -15.02
N ALA A 10 5.34 4.10 -14.29
CA ALA A 10 6.31 3.30 -13.53
C ALA A 10 5.62 2.46 -12.44
N ILE A 11 4.61 3.02 -11.77
CA ILE A 11 3.82 2.31 -10.76
C ILE A 11 2.98 1.21 -11.41
N ARG A 12 2.34 1.49 -12.55
CA ARG A 12 1.55 0.51 -13.31
C ARG A 12 2.41 -0.65 -13.81
N GLN A 13 3.63 -0.35 -14.29
CA GLN A 13 4.60 -1.37 -14.71
C GLN A 13 5.08 -2.24 -13.55
N ALA A 14 5.25 -1.67 -12.35
CA ALA A 14 5.64 -2.42 -11.16
C ALA A 14 4.51 -3.32 -10.63
N GLN A 15 3.25 -2.96 -10.83
CA GLN A 15 2.09 -3.67 -10.29
C GLN A 15 2.07 -5.18 -10.53
N PRO A 16 2.27 -5.71 -11.77
CA PRO A 16 2.23 -7.15 -12.00
C PRO A 16 3.37 -7.91 -11.31
N VAL A 17 4.55 -7.29 -11.16
CA VAL A 17 5.69 -7.88 -10.44
C VAL A 17 5.40 -7.92 -8.94
N VAL A 18 4.97 -6.78 -8.38
CA VAL A 18 4.65 -6.65 -6.95
C VAL A 18 3.52 -7.59 -6.54
N ALA A 19 2.54 -7.84 -7.41
CA ALA A 19 1.41 -8.74 -7.12
C ALA A 19 1.83 -10.21 -6.91
N GLN A 20 3.03 -10.61 -7.34
CA GLN A 20 3.54 -11.96 -7.11
C GLN A 20 4.04 -12.17 -5.68
N ALA A 21 4.44 -11.09 -4.99
CA ALA A 21 5.02 -11.15 -3.65
C ALA A 21 4.18 -10.45 -2.57
N ALA A 22 3.35 -9.47 -2.94
CA ALA A 22 2.59 -8.65 -1.99
C ALA A 22 1.10 -8.99 -2.00
N ASN A 23 0.50 -9.04 -0.81
CA ASN A 23 -0.92 -9.25 -0.65
C ASN A 23 -1.70 -7.97 -0.98
N ARG A 24 -2.92 -8.14 -1.52
CA ARG A 24 -3.94 -7.08 -1.51
C ARG A 24 -4.55 -7.00 -0.12
N THR A 25 -3.86 -6.29 0.77
CA THR A 25 -4.25 -6.13 2.17
C THR A 25 -5.62 -5.47 2.31
N PRO A 26 -6.38 -5.76 3.38
CA PRO A 26 -7.69 -5.15 3.62
C PRO A 26 -7.63 -3.62 3.73
N LEU A 27 -8.71 -2.97 3.29
CA LEU A 27 -9.04 -1.59 3.65
C LEU A 27 -10.24 -1.67 4.59
N VAL A 28 -10.04 -1.33 5.86
CA VAL A 28 -11.08 -1.48 6.90
C VAL A 28 -11.46 -0.13 7.47
N ARG A 29 -12.74 0.08 7.77
CA ARG A 29 -13.18 1.30 8.47
C ARG A 29 -12.64 1.30 9.90
N LEU A 30 -12.12 2.43 10.36
CA LEU A 30 -11.77 2.63 11.76
C LEU A 30 -13.07 2.76 12.58
N ASN A 31 -13.26 1.85 13.53
CA ASN A 31 -14.48 1.78 14.33
C ASN A 31 -14.41 2.71 15.57
N VAL A 32 -14.34 4.02 15.33
CA VAL A 32 -14.37 5.06 16.36
C VAL A 32 -15.63 5.90 16.14
N TRP A 33 -16.47 5.99 17.17
CA TRP A 33 -17.80 6.60 17.09
C TRP A 33 -17.75 8.10 16.77
N ASP A 34 -16.94 8.87 17.49
CA ASP A 34 -16.79 10.32 17.30
C ASP A 34 -15.54 10.67 16.47
N ALA A 35 -15.24 9.88 15.45
CA ALA A 35 -14.14 10.19 14.55
C ALA A 35 -14.44 11.50 13.79
N PRO A 36 -13.45 12.39 13.62
CA PRO A 36 -13.67 13.67 12.92
C PRO A 36 -13.94 13.51 11.42
N ALA A 37 -13.82 12.29 10.88
CA ALA A 37 -14.06 11.93 9.49
C ALA A 37 -14.25 10.42 9.32
N GLU A 38 -14.63 9.98 8.11
CA GLU A 38 -14.56 8.57 7.71
C GLU A 38 -13.10 8.14 7.52
N ILE A 39 -12.56 7.42 8.50
CA ILE A 39 -11.18 6.96 8.48
C ILE A 39 -11.14 5.49 8.07
N TYR A 40 -10.26 5.16 7.13
CA TYR A 40 -9.98 3.78 6.70
C TYR A 40 -8.52 3.42 6.95
N LEU A 41 -8.30 2.22 7.47
CA LEU A 41 -6.99 1.66 7.73
C LEU A 41 -6.61 0.73 6.57
N LYS A 42 -5.48 1.03 5.93
CA LYS A 42 -4.84 0.14 4.97
C LYS A 42 -3.83 -0.73 5.71
N LEU A 43 -4.19 -1.99 5.95
CA LEU A 43 -3.46 -2.88 6.88
C LEU A 43 -2.20 -3.50 6.26
N GLU A 44 -1.21 -2.67 5.89
CA GLU A 44 0.07 -3.14 5.33
C GLU A 44 0.97 -3.88 6.35
N ASN A 45 0.62 -3.84 7.64
CA ASN A 45 1.21 -4.71 8.65
C ASN A 45 0.85 -6.19 8.43
N LEU A 46 -0.14 -6.50 7.60
CA LEU A 46 -0.53 -7.87 7.22
C LEU A 46 0.16 -8.36 5.92
N GLN A 47 1.17 -7.64 5.43
CA GLN A 47 2.04 -8.17 4.37
C GLN A 47 2.88 -9.35 4.87
N PRO A 48 3.41 -10.20 3.98
CA PRO A 48 4.22 -11.37 4.36
C PRO A 48 5.41 -11.07 5.29
N ILE A 49 6.05 -9.89 5.13
CA ILE A 49 7.16 -9.45 6.00
C ILE A 49 6.71 -8.50 7.12
N GLY A 50 5.40 -8.39 7.38
CA GLY A 50 4.84 -7.50 8.40
C GLY A 50 4.89 -6.00 8.05
N SER A 51 5.23 -5.62 6.81
CA SER A 51 5.21 -4.23 6.36
C SER A 51 5.09 -4.09 4.86
N PHE A 52 4.73 -2.89 4.40
CA PHE A 52 4.61 -2.55 2.98
C PHE A 52 5.92 -2.70 2.18
N LYS A 53 7.07 -2.86 2.85
CA LYS A 53 8.41 -2.81 2.22
C LYS A 53 8.65 -3.94 1.23
N ILE A 54 7.93 -5.06 1.34
CA ILE A 54 8.00 -6.16 0.35
C ILE A 54 7.60 -5.71 -1.06
N ARG A 55 6.85 -4.60 -1.17
CA ARG A 55 6.44 -4.04 -2.46
C ARG A 55 7.59 -3.36 -3.23
N GLY A 56 8.67 -2.97 -2.55
CA GLY A 56 9.81 -2.31 -3.18
C GLY A 56 11.16 -2.95 -2.83
N ALA A 57 11.12 -4.19 -2.32
CA ALA A 57 12.30 -4.98 -1.99
C ALA A 57 13.03 -5.47 -3.25
#